data_AF-A0A941A6F0-F1
#
_entry.id   AF-A0A941A6F0-F1
#
_cell.length_a   1.000
_cell.length_b   1.000
_cell.length_c   1.000
_cell.angle_alpha   90.00
_cell.angle_beta   90.00
_cell.angle_gamma   90.00
#
_symmetry.space_group_name_H-M   'P 1'
#
loop_
_entity.id
_entity.type
_entity.pdbx_description
1 polymer ?
#
loop_
_entity_poly.entity_id
_entity_poly.type
_entity_poly.pdbx_seq_one_letter_code
_entity_poly.pdbx_strand_id
1 'polypeptide(L)'
;MFAMSWSDQAEFKSLVFKKRLVTTALTLSMSVGYFGFILLLAYNKACLAQKVGDHVTLGIPMGLGVIVLAWLVTGVYVWWANEVYDKEANKMKINWANDMYDQAAVAMKIRKGA
;
A
#
# COMPACT_ATOMS: atom_id res chain seq x y z
N MET A 1 9.67 -8.07 -33.39
CA MET A 1 8.32 -8.37 -32.84
C MET A 1 8.46 -8.29 -31.33
N PHE A 2 7.84 -7.29 -30.70
CA PHE A 2 7.90 -6.99 -29.26
C PHE A 2 7.37 -8.19 -28.46
N ALA A 3 8.23 -9.15 -28.13
CA ALA A 3 7.84 -10.30 -27.31
C ALA A 3 7.94 -9.86 -25.84
N MET A 4 6.87 -9.27 -25.32
CA MET A 4 6.67 -9.24 -23.88
C MET A 4 6.62 -10.70 -23.43
N SER A 5 7.64 -11.14 -22.70
CA SER A 5 7.78 -12.57 -22.40
C SER A 5 6.60 -13.01 -21.53
N TRP A 6 6.20 -14.27 -21.65
CA TRP A 6 5.13 -14.82 -20.82
C TRP A 6 5.43 -14.70 -19.31
N SER A 7 6.71 -14.68 -18.94
CA SER A 7 7.22 -14.42 -17.59
C SER A 7 6.92 -12.99 -17.10
N ASP A 8 7.04 -11.97 -17.95
CA ASP A 8 6.80 -10.58 -17.57
C ASP A 8 5.34 -10.35 -17.13
N GLN A 9 4.40 -11.02 -17.82
CA GLN A 9 2.98 -10.95 -17.46
C GLN A 9 2.68 -11.68 -16.14
N ALA A 10 3.38 -12.78 -15.85
CA ALA A 10 3.20 -13.54 -14.61
C ALA A 10 3.77 -12.79 -13.40
N GLU A 11 4.98 -12.24 -13.52
CA GLU A 11 5.59 -11.41 -12.47
C GLU A 11 4.72 -10.18 -12.18
N PHE A 12 4.29 -9.46 -13.21
CA PHE A 12 3.40 -8.30 -13.05
C PHE A 12 2.07 -8.67 -12.35
N LYS A 13 1.43 -9.76 -12.77
CA LYS A 13 0.19 -10.25 -12.11
C LYS A 13 0.41 -10.54 -10.63
N SER A 14 1.57 -11.12 -10.26
CA SER A 14 1.89 -11.42 -8.87
C SER A 14 2.06 -10.16 -8.01
N LEU A 15 2.72 -9.12 -8.54
CA LEU A 15 2.86 -7.83 -7.84
C LEU A 15 1.51 -7.13 -7.66
N VAL A 16 0.67 -7.12 -8.70
CA VAL A 16 -0.68 -6.54 -8.63
C VAL A 16 -1.51 -7.28 -7.58
N PHE A 17 -1.41 -8.60 -7.50
CA PHE A 17 -2.13 -9.40 -6.51
C PHE A 17 -1.66 -9.10 -5.08
N LYS A 18 -0.35 -9.06 -4.83
CA LYS A 18 0.22 -8.68 -3.52
C LYS A 18 -0.25 -7.30 -3.08
N LYS A 19 -0.15 -6.30 -3.98
CA LYS A 19 -0.65 -4.95 -3.72
C LYS A 19 -2.13 -4.96 -3.38
N ARG A 20 -2.96 -5.66 -4.18
CA ARG A 20 -4.41 -5.73 -3.98
C ARG A 20 -4.77 -6.29 -2.61
N LEU A 21 -4.11 -7.36 -2.16
CA LEU A 21 -4.36 -7.94 -0.84
C LEU A 21 -4.07 -6.93 0.27
N VAL A 22 -2.91 -6.27 0.23
CA VAL A 22 -2.52 -5.30 1.26
C VAL A 22 -3.41 -4.07 1.26
N THR A 23 -3.67 -3.48 0.09
CA THR A 23 -4.56 -2.31 0.00
C THR A 23 -5.97 -2.65 0.47
N THR A 24 -6.46 -3.86 0.16
CA THR A 24 -7.79 -4.31 0.62
C THR A 24 -7.80 -4.50 2.13
N ALA A 25 -6.78 -5.15 2.71
CA ALA A 25 -6.68 -5.35 4.15
C ALA A 25 -6.63 -4.02 4.91
N LEU A 26 -5.88 -3.03 4.40
CA LEU A 26 -5.83 -1.69 4.99
C LEU A 26 -7.14 -0.94 4.86
N THR A 27 -7.79 -1.03 3.71
CA THR A 27 -9.11 -0.42 3.49
C THR A 27 -10.13 -1.00 4.46
N LEU A 28 -10.10 -2.31 4.67
CA LEU A 28 -10.96 -3.00 5.64
C LEU A 28 -10.63 -2.56 7.07
N SER A 29 -9.34 -2.50 7.43
CA SER A 29 -8.88 -2.06 8.74
C SER A 29 -9.34 -0.63 9.05
N MET A 30 -9.17 0.30 8.11
CA MET A 30 -9.64 1.68 8.24
C MET A 30 -11.18 1.74 8.34
N SER A 31 -11.89 0.94 7.55
CA SER A 31 -13.36 0.86 7.64
C SER A 31 -13.80 0.36 9.00
N VAL A 32 -13.19 -0.71 9.53
CA VAL A 32 -13.51 -1.25 10.86
C VAL A 32 -13.20 -0.22 11.95
N GLY A 33 -12.06 0.47 11.88
CA GLY A 33 -11.71 1.52 12.84
C GLY A 33 -12.69 2.69 12.81
N TYR A 34 -13.04 3.17 11.61
CA TYR A 34 -13.95 4.30 11.43
C TYR A 34 -15.40 3.97 11.84
N PHE A 35 -15.97 2.88 11.32
CA PHE A 35 -17.33 2.47 11.67
C PHE A 35 -17.42 2.01 13.12
N GLY A 36 -16.38 1.36 13.65
CA GLY A 36 -16.29 1.01 15.08
C GLY A 36 -16.33 2.24 15.98
N PHE A 37 -15.59 3.29 15.62
CA PHE A 37 -15.64 4.56 16.33
C PHE A 37 -17.00 5.25 16.24
N ILE A 38 -17.61 5.30 15.05
CA ILE A 38 -18.95 5.87 14.87
C ILE A 38 -20.00 5.11 15.68
N LEU A 39 -19.93 3.77 15.71
CA LEU A 39 -20.84 2.95 16.51
C LEU A 39 -20.67 3.25 18.00
N LEU A 40 -19.44 3.38 18.49
CA LEU A 40 -19.17 3.79 19.87
C LEU A 40 -19.71 5.19 20.18
N LEU A 41 -19.50 6.14 19.28
CA LEU A 41 -20.05 7.50 19.38
C LEU A 41 -21.58 7.50 19.38
N ALA A 42 -22.22 6.62 18.62
CA ALA A 42 -23.67 6.59 18.47
C ALA A 42 -24.36 5.94 19.68
N TYR A 43 -23.87 4.77 20.12
CA TYR A 43 -24.52 3.98 21.18
C TYR A 43 -24.06 4.33 22.60
N ASN A 44 -22.82 4.82 22.77
CA ASN A 44 -22.26 5.07 24.10
C ASN A 44 -21.89 6.54 24.34
N LYS A 45 -22.81 7.45 23.99
CA LYS A 45 -22.67 8.88 24.30
C LYS A 45 -22.52 9.16 25.79
N ALA A 46 -23.08 8.32 26.65
CA ALA A 46 -22.99 8.46 28.10
C ALA A 46 -21.55 8.27 28.61
N CYS A 47 -20.78 7.34 28.05
CA CYS A 47 -19.36 7.17 28.38
C CYS A 47 -18.50 8.32 27.84
N LEU A 48 -18.84 8.90 26.69
CA LEU A 48 -18.17 10.11 26.19
C LEU A 48 -18.48 11.36 27.01
N ALA A 49 -19.71 11.47 27.54
CA ALA A 49 -20.11 12.56 28.43
C ALA A 49 -19.52 12.42 29.85
N GLN A 50 -18.97 11.25 30.17
CA GLN A 50 -18.29 11.01 31.43
C GLN A 50 -17.00 11.83 31.47
N LYS A 51 -16.94 12.72 32.46
CA LYS A 51 -15.79 13.58 32.68
C LYS A 51 -14.62 12.77 33.24
N VAL A 52 -13.44 12.98 32.66
CA VAL A 52 -12.15 12.58 33.24
C VAL A 52 -11.49 13.87 33.74
N GLY A 53 -11.60 14.13 35.04
CA GLY A 53 -11.16 15.37 35.69
C GLY A 53 -12.20 16.51 35.65
N ASP A 54 -11.76 17.75 35.89
CA ASP A 54 -12.67 18.90 36.07
C ASP A 54 -13.31 19.39 34.75
N HIS A 55 -12.59 19.25 33.62
CA HIS A 55 -12.97 19.89 32.35
C HIS A 55 -12.88 19.03 31.08
N VAL A 56 -12.29 17.83 31.12
CA VAL A 56 -12.09 16.99 29.92
C VAL A 56 -13.10 15.85 29.87
N THR A 57 -13.76 15.68 28.72
CA THR A 57 -14.67 14.56 28.45
C THR A 57 -13.90 13.39 27.83
N LEU A 58 -14.29 12.15 28.16
CA LEU A 58 -13.69 10.92 27.62
C LEU A 58 -13.71 10.86 26.07
N GLY A 59 -14.58 11.63 25.43
CA GLY A 59 -14.62 11.77 23.99
C GLY A 59 -13.36 12.34 23.34
N ILE A 60 -12.67 13.27 24.00
CA ILE A 60 -11.48 13.92 23.42
C ILE A 60 -10.32 12.93 23.29
N PRO A 61 -9.90 12.21 24.35
CA PRO A 61 -8.89 11.16 24.25
C PRO A 61 -9.26 10.07 23.24
N MET A 62 -10.54 9.69 23.18
CA MET A 62 -10.99 8.62 22.30
C MET A 62 -10.89 9.03 20.82
N GLY A 63 -11.29 10.27 20.48
CA GLY A 63 -11.11 10.82 19.13
C GLY A 63 -9.63 10.94 18.75
N LEU A 64 -8.79 11.40 19.69
CA LEU A 64 -7.33 11.40 19.53
C LEU A 64 -6.77 10.00 19.27
N GLY A 65 -7.27 8.98 19.97
CA GLY A 65 -6.92 7.58 19.76
C GLY A 65 -7.17 7.13 18.32
N VAL A 66 -8.31 7.51 17.73
CA VAL A 66 -8.63 7.17 16.33
C VAL A 66 -7.70 7.87 15.34
N ILE A 67 -7.35 9.13 15.59
CA ILE A 67 -6.39 9.87 14.75
C ILE A 67 -5.03 9.16 14.76
N VAL A 68 -4.55 8.79 15.96
CA VAL A 68 -3.30 8.03 16.10
C VAL A 68 -3.40 6.69 15.38
N LEU A 69 -4.52 5.98 15.50
CA LEU A 69 -4.76 4.70 14.81
C LEU A 69 -4.71 4.87 13.28
N ALA A 70 -5.31 5.93 12.75
CA ALA A 70 -5.26 6.25 11.32
C ALA A 70 -3.84 6.55 10.83
N TRP A 71 -3.05 7.29 11.62
CA TRP A 71 -1.63 7.53 11.34
C TRP A 71 -0.81 6.25 11.40
N LEU A 72 -1.05 5.36 12.37
CA LEU A 72 -0.37 4.07 12.46
C LEU A 72 -0.66 3.19 11.24
N VAL A 73 -1.92 3.06 10.85
CA VAL A 73 -2.31 2.27 9.66
C VAL A 73 -1.66 2.84 8.39
N THR A 74 -1.66 4.16 8.23
CA THR A 74 -0.98 4.84 7.12
C THR A 74 0.54 4.64 7.16
N GLY A 75 1.16 4.71 8.33
CA GLY A 75 2.60 4.52 8.50
C GLY A 75 3.03 3.09 8.16
N VAL A 76 2.29 2.09 8.66
CA VAL A 76 2.51 0.67 8.35
C VAL A 76 2.38 0.41 6.85
N TYR A 77 1.40 1.05 6.19
CA TYR A 77 1.25 0.98 4.73
C TYR A 77 2.49 1.46 3.99
N VAL A 78 2.93 2.68 4.30
CA VAL A 78 4.04 3.34 3.60
C VAL A 78 5.32 2.55 3.79
N TRP A 79 5.58 2.08 5.01
CA TRP A 79 6.73 1.24 5.28
C TRP A 79 6.70 -0.06 4.47
N TRP A 80 5.58 -0.78 4.44
CA TRP A 80 5.43 -1.99 3.64
C TRP A 80 5.56 -1.73 2.13
N ALA A 81 4.97 -0.65 1.62
CA ALA A 81 5.01 -0.29 0.22
C ALA A 81 6.44 0.04 -0.23
N ASN A 82 7.17 0.81 0.57
CA ASN A 82 8.55 1.19 0.27
C ASN A 82 9.50 -0.02 0.30
N GLU A 83 9.35 -0.92 1.28
CA GLU A 83 10.30 -2.02 1.48
C GLU A 83 10.03 -3.21 0.54
N VAL A 84 8.75 -3.54 0.31
CA VAL A 84 8.36 -4.76 -0.40
C VAL A 84 7.94 -4.43 -1.84
N TYR A 85 6.99 -3.52 -2.02
CA TYR A 85 6.39 -3.29 -3.33
C TYR A 85 7.34 -2.56 -4.28
N ASP A 86 7.97 -1.46 -3.84
CA ASP A 86 8.86 -0.67 -4.69
C ASP A 86 10.14 -1.42 -5.07
N LYS A 87 10.64 -2.29 -4.19
CA LYS A 87 11.79 -3.16 -4.49
C LYS A 87 11.49 -4.13 -5.63
N GLU A 88 10.33 -4.81 -5.59
CA GLU A 88 9.91 -5.72 -6.65
C GLU A 88 9.61 -4.96 -7.96
N ALA A 89 8.97 -3.80 -7.87
CA ALA A 89 8.66 -2.98 -9.03
C ALA A 89 9.91 -2.41 -9.72
N ASN A 90 10.91 -1.97 -8.95
CA ASN A 90 12.17 -1.47 -9.50
C ASN A 90 13.00 -2.59 -10.13
N LYS A 91 12.99 -3.79 -9.55
CA LYS A 91 13.67 -4.95 -10.15
C LYS A 91 13.12 -5.27 -11.54
N MET A 92 11.79 -5.28 -11.71
CA MET A 92 11.18 -5.49 -13.04
C MET A 92 11.57 -4.40 -14.03
N LYS A 93 11.53 -3.11 -13.63
CA LYS A 93 11.93 -2.00 -14.51
C LYS A 93 13.38 -2.13 -15.00
N ILE A 94 14.30 -2.52 -14.11
CA ILE A 94 15.72 -2.70 -14.45
C ILE A 94 15.89 -3.89 -15.40
N ASN A 95 15.25 -5.02 -15.12
CA ASN A 95 15.33 -6.20 -15.99
C ASN A 95 14.83 -5.88 -17.40
N TRP A 96 13.71 -5.17 -17.52
CA TRP A 96 13.18 -4.75 -18.81
C TRP A 96 14.13 -3.81 -19.56
N ALA A 97 14.75 -2.85 -18.85
CA ALA A 97 15.71 -1.95 -19.46
C ALA A 97 16.96 -2.68 -19.98
N ASN A 98 17.44 -3.69 -19.25
CA ASN A 98 18.58 -4.51 -19.65
C ASN A 98 18.23 -5.38 -20.88
N ASP A 99 17.07 -6.03 -20.89
CA ASP A 99 16.60 -6.83 -22.03
C ASP A 99 16.46 -5.99 -23.30
N MET A 100 15.99 -4.74 -23.17
CA MET A 100 15.94 -3.80 -24.30
C MET A 100 17.34 -3.40 -24.80
N TYR A 101 18.29 -3.16 -23.90
CA TYR A 101 19.67 -2.84 -24.25
C TYR A 101 20.35 -3.99 -25.00
N ASP A 102 20.20 -5.22 -24.50
CA ASP A 102 20.80 -6.40 -25.11
C ASP A 102 20.26 -6.64 -26.52
N GLN A 103 18.94 -6.50 -26.72
CA GLN A 103 18.34 -6.58 -28.06
C GLN A 103 18.84 -5.49 -29.00
N ALA A 104 18.97 -4.24 -28.51
CA ALA A 104 19.53 -3.14 -29.30
C ALA A 104 20.99 -3.39 -29.70
N ALA A 105 21.79 -3.95 -28.78
CA ALA A 105 23.18 -4.32 -29.05
C ALA A 105 23.30 -5.43 -30.10
N VAL A 106 22.42 -6.45 -30.05
CA VAL A 106 22.34 -7.52 -31.06
C VAL A 106 21.94 -6.96 -32.42
N ALA A 107 20.91 -6.11 -32.48
CA ALA A 107 20.47 -5.46 -33.72
C ALA A 107 21.58 -4.61 -34.35
N MET A 108 22.35 -3.88 -33.53
CA MET A 108 23.51 -3.12 -34.00
C MET A 108 24.64 -4.02 -34.53
N LYS A 109 24.92 -5.16 -33.88
CA LYS A 109 25.92 -6.13 -34.37
C LYS A 109 25.51 -6.71 -35.73
N ILE A 110 24.24 -7.08 -35.89
CA ILE A 110 23.72 -7.60 -37.17
C ILE A 110 23.89 -6.55 -38.27
N ARG A 111 23.55 -5.28 -37.99
CA ARG A 111 23.71 -4.18 -38.96
C ARG A 111 25.17 -3.89 -39.32
N LYS A 112 26.13 -4.09 -38.41
CA LYS A 112 27.56 -3.87 -38.69
C LYS A 112 28.24 -5.06 -39.38
N GLY A 113 27.65 -6.24 -39.29
CA GLY A 113 28.15 -7.47 -39.93
C GLY A 113 27.50 -7.79 -41.28
N ALA A 114 26.53 -6.98 -41.73
CA ALA A 114 25.89 -7.01 -43.04
C ALA A 114 26.31 -5.76 -43.83
#